data_AF-A0A1W9TGR3-F1
#
_entry.id   AF-A0A1W9TGR3-F1
#
_cell.length_a   1.000
_cell.length_b   1.000
_cell.length_c   1.000
_cell.angle_alpha   90.00
_cell.angle_beta   90.00
_cell.angle_gamma   90.00
#
_symmetry.space_group_name_H-M   'P 1'
#
loop_
_entity.id
_entity.type
_entity.pdbx_description
1 polymer ?
#
loop_
_entity_poly.entity_id
_entity_poly.type
_entity_poly.pdbx_seq_one_letter_code
_entity_poly.pdbx_strand_id
1 'polypeptide(L)'
;MNYFKSVLFASLFLIGFSFIVTSNGICEIKNGETIYKQSCMDCHGKDGKGVLAPPYLESDRFKSQDGVVALIDYIMPATSPDFCTGTNAEDVAEYCTEEFKFKIPKDTTAAVDATDAEGRKLLFNQTCSVCHGVDGKGDLARPIVDSTLFKADKDVVKFIDGLMPFHNPRKCKDECSENAAQYIIENFELKLSNK
;
A
#
# COMPACT_ATOMS: atom_id res chain seq x y z
N MET A 1 -3.46 -5.54 -81.76
CA MET A 1 -4.63 -5.23 -82.59
C MET A 1 -5.86 -5.30 -81.69
N ASN A 2 -6.39 -4.12 -81.30
CA ASN A 2 -7.80 -3.84 -80.95
C ASN A 2 -8.40 -4.52 -79.68
N TYR A 3 -9.13 -3.89 -78.75
CA TYR A 3 -9.59 -2.50 -78.50
C TYR A 3 -10.07 -2.41 -77.03
N PHE A 4 -9.70 -1.35 -76.31
CA PHE A 4 -10.56 -0.48 -75.47
C PHE A 4 -11.62 -1.07 -74.49
N LYS A 5 -11.46 -0.81 -73.17
CA LYS A 5 -12.19 0.25 -72.43
C LYS A 5 -11.92 0.23 -70.92
N SER A 6 -11.54 1.40 -70.41
CA SER A 6 -11.41 1.78 -69.01
C SER A 6 -12.76 1.80 -68.27
N VAL A 7 -12.79 1.40 -66.99
CA VAL A 7 -13.65 2.02 -65.97
C VAL A 7 -12.92 2.00 -64.62
N LEU A 8 -12.71 3.19 -64.07
CA LEU A 8 -12.31 3.46 -62.69
C LEU A 8 -13.21 2.71 -61.71
N PHE A 9 -12.64 2.05 -60.70
CA PHE A 9 -13.34 1.87 -59.42
C PHE A 9 -12.53 2.48 -58.29
N ALA A 10 -13.20 3.45 -57.68
CA ALA A 10 -12.73 4.31 -56.63
C ALA A 10 -12.46 3.53 -55.33
N SER A 11 -11.45 4.05 -54.63
CA SER A 11 -11.05 3.81 -53.26
C SER A 11 -12.19 3.38 -52.32
N LEU A 12 -12.14 2.14 -51.85
CA LEU A 12 -12.84 1.71 -50.63
C LEU A 12 -11.88 1.88 -49.44
N PHE A 13 -11.89 3.06 -48.83
CA PHE A 13 -11.34 3.26 -47.49
C PHE A 13 -12.36 2.65 -46.50
N LEU A 14 -12.15 1.40 -46.09
CA LEU A 14 -12.85 0.81 -44.95
C LEU A 14 -12.21 1.34 -43.66
N ILE A 15 -12.54 2.58 -43.30
CA ILE A 15 -12.36 3.08 -41.94
C ILE A 15 -13.56 2.56 -41.15
N GLY A 16 -13.30 1.65 -40.23
CA GLY A 16 -14.34 1.06 -39.40
C GLY A 16 -13.78 0.23 -38.26
N PHE A 17 -12.68 0.69 -37.65
CA PHE A 17 -12.20 0.12 -36.40
C PHE A 17 -13.06 0.64 -35.25
N SER A 18 -14.29 0.12 -35.13
CA SER A 18 -15.08 0.26 -33.90
C SER A 18 -14.50 -0.70 -32.86
N PHE A 19 -13.42 -0.28 -32.21
CA PHE A 19 -13.06 -0.83 -30.91
C PHE A 19 -14.06 -0.28 -29.89
N ILE A 20 -15.19 -0.97 -29.75
CA ILE A 20 -16.02 -0.83 -28.56
C ILE A 20 -15.26 -1.55 -27.45
N VAL A 21 -14.41 -0.81 -26.74
CA VAL A 21 -13.94 -1.21 -25.42
C VAL A 21 -15.14 -1.02 -24.50
N THR A 22 -15.98 -2.06 -24.39
CA THR A 22 -16.89 -2.15 -23.25
C THR A 22 -16.01 -2.37 -22.03
N SER A 23 -15.78 -1.31 -21.24
CA SER A 23 -15.34 -1.45 -19.86
C SER A 23 -16.48 -2.11 -19.10
N ASN A 24 -16.60 -3.43 -19.22
CA ASN A 24 -17.34 -4.20 -18.25
C ASN A 24 -16.62 -3.97 -16.93
N GLY A 25 -17.26 -3.24 -16.02
CA GLY A 25 -16.88 -3.21 -14.63
C GLY A 25 -16.84 -4.65 -14.15
N ILE A 26 -15.63 -5.22 -14.19
CA ILE A 26 -15.30 -6.41 -13.42
C ILE A 26 -15.52 -5.98 -11.97
N CYS A 27 -16.63 -6.45 -11.39
CA CYS A 27 -16.75 -6.51 -9.95
C CYS A 27 -15.62 -7.43 -9.52
N GLU A 28 -14.51 -6.85 -9.09
CA GLU A 28 -13.45 -7.58 -8.42
C GLU A 28 -14.11 -8.30 -7.25
N ILE A 29 -14.13 -9.63 -7.29
CA ILE A 29 -14.67 -10.41 -6.17
C ILE A 29 -13.66 -10.25 -5.05
N LYS A 30 -13.98 -9.36 -4.10
CA LYS A 30 -13.20 -9.19 -2.88
C LYS A 30 -13.26 -10.49 -2.10
N ASN A 31 -12.13 -11.18 -1.99
CA ASN A 31 -12.06 -12.47 -1.32
C ASN A 31 -11.84 -12.35 0.19
N GLY A 32 -11.82 -11.12 0.71
CA GLY A 32 -11.45 -10.79 2.09
C GLY A 32 -12.23 -11.57 3.14
N GLU A 33 -13.56 -11.64 3.01
CA GLU A 33 -14.40 -12.42 3.91
C GLU A 33 -14.04 -13.92 3.88
N THR A 34 -13.84 -14.48 2.69
CA THR A 34 -13.51 -15.90 2.53
C THR A 34 -12.15 -16.21 3.15
N ILE A 35 -11.13 -15.39 2.86
CA ILE A 35 -9.79 -15.55 3.41
C ILE A 35 -9.82 -15.40 4.93
N TYR A 36 -10.50 -14.39 5.46
CA TYR A 36 -10.62 -14.18 6.90
C TYR A 36 -11.24 -15.40 7.59
N LYS A 37 -12.32 -15.93 7.00
CA LYS A 37 -13.04 -17.07 7.55
C LYS A 37 -12.22 -18.37 7.54
N GLN A 38 -11.33 -18.53 6.56
CA GLN A 38 -10.54 -19.75 6.41
C GLN A 38 -9.21 -19.70 7.14
N SER A 39 -8.61 -18.51 7.29
CA SER A 39 -7.21 -18.39 7.69
C SER A 39 -6.95 -17.43 8.86
N CYS A 40 -7.94 -16.60 9.25
CA CYS A 40 -7.73 -15.57 10.28
C CYS A 40 -8.57 -15.79 11.53
N MET A 41 -9.83 -16.25 11.39
CA MET A 41 -10.79 -16.30 12.51
C MET A 41 -10.38 -17.24 13.66
N ASP A 42 -9.53 -18.24 13.40
CA ASP A 42 -9.07 -19.17 14.43
C ASP A 42 -8.22 -18.46 15.50
N CYS A 43 -7.50 -17.41 15.11
CA CYS A 43 -6.70 -16.58 16.02
C CYS A 43 -7.40 -15.25 16.37
N HIS A 44 -8.08 -14.62 15.40
CA HIS A 44 -8.69 -13.30 15.52
C HIS A 44 -10.17 -13.32 15.94
N GLY A 45 -10.79 -14.49 15.98
CA GLY A 45 -12.20 -14.65 16.34
C GLY A 45 -13.15 -14.32 15.19
N LYS A 46 -14.40 -14.77 15.29
CA LYS A 46 -15.44 -14.48 14.29
C LYS A 46 -15.85 -13.01 14.26
N ASP A 47 -15.64 -12.30 15.35
CA ASP A 47 -15.99 -10.89 15.55
C ASP A 47 -14.77 -9.97 15.63
N GLY A 48 -13.58 -10.45 15.26
CA GLY A 48 -12.33 -9.67 15.25
C GLY A 48 -11.77 -9.36 16.65
N LYS A 49 -12.36 -9.87 17.73
CA LYS A 49 -11.94 -9.54 19.11
C LYS A 49 -10.76 -10.35 19.64
N GLY A 50 -10.21 -11.25 18.83
CA GLY A 50 -9.13 -12.13 19.23
C GLY A 50 -9.60 -13.34 20.04
N VAL A 51 -8.95 -14.48 19.81
CA VAL A 51 -9.03 -15.69 20.62
C VAL A 51 -7.65 -16.04 21.17
N LEU A 52 -6.63 -16.04 20.29
CA LEU A 52 -5.21 -16.20 20.63
C LEU A 52 -4.36 -14.97 20.28
N ALA A 53 -4.74 -14.21 19.25
CA ALA A 53 -4.07 -12.97 18.88
C ALA A 53 -4.55 -11.81 19.76
N PRO A 54 -3.69 -10.83 20.10
CA PRO A 54 -4.13 -9.61 20.78
C PRO A 54 -5.22 -8.91 19.96
N PRO A 55 -6.18 -8.22 20.61
CA PRO A 55 -7.20 -7.44 19.93
C PRO A 55 -6.58 -6.17 19.33
N TYR A 56 -5.72 -6.32 18.32
CA TYR A 56 -5.09 -5.20 17.61
C TYR A 56 -6.13 -4.35 16.88
N LEU A 57 -7.28 -4.94 16.55
CA LEU A 57 -8.36 -4.34 15.78
C LEU A 57 -9.10 -3.21 16.52
N GLU A 58 -8.92 -3.08 17.85
CA GLU A 58 -9.45 -1.98 18.67
C GLU A 58 -8.35 -1.02 19.15
N SER A 59 -7.12 -1.15 18.62
CA SER A 59 -5.98 -0.34 19.06
C SER A 59 -5.86 0.97 18.27
N ASP A 60 -5.39 2.02 18.93
CA ASP A 60 -5.02 3.29 18.29
C ASP A 60 -3.80 3.16 17.35
N ARG A 61 -3.28 1.96 17.10
CA ARG A 61 -2.11 1.71 16.24
C ARG A 61 -2.42 2.02 14.78
N PHE A 62 -3.60 1.68 14.29
CA PHE A 62 -3.96 1.88 12.89
C PHE A 62 -4.50 3.28 12.67
N LYS A 63 -3.81 4.07 11.85
CA LYS A 63 -4.20 5.44 11.49
C LYS A 63 -4.80 5.56 10.10
N SER A 64 -4.79 4.48 9.33
CA SER A 64 -5.17 4.43 7.92
C SER A 64 -5.53 3.01 7.52
N GLN A 65 -6.25 2.88 6.41
CA GLN A 65 -6.49 1.59 5.77
C GLN A 65 -5.16 0.96 5.29
N ASP A 66 -4.26 1.78 4.74
CA ASP A 66 -2.95 1.35 4.28
C ASP A 66 -2.09 0.74 5.39
N GLY A 67 -2.22 1.22 6.63
CA GLY A 67 -1.54 0.64 7.78
C GLY A 67 -2.05 -0.76 8.11
N VAL A 68 -3.35 -1.03 7.95
CA VAL A 68 -3.93 -2.37 8.13
C VAL A 68 -3.43 -3.29 7.01
N VAL A 69 -3.48 -2.84 5.75
CA VAL A 69 -2.96 -3.58 4.60
C VAL A 69 -1.49 -3.92 4.81
N ALA A 70 -0.66 -2.94 5.18
CA ALA A 70 0.76 -3.13 5.39
C ALA A 70 1.06 -4.17 6.48
N LEU A 71 0.29 -4.21 7.56
CA LEU A 71 0.46 -5.24 8.58
C LEU A 71 0.10 -6.62 8.05
N ILE A 72 -1.04 -6.73 7.37
CA ILE A 72 -1.51 -8.03 6.86
C ILE A 72 -0.50 -8.57 5.84
N ASP A 73 -0.10 -7.72 4.88
CA ASP A 73 0.89 -8.01 3.84
C ASP A 73 2.27 -8.37 4.41
N TYR A 74 2.63 -7.78 5.56
CA TYR A 74 3.95 -8.01 6.15
C TYR A 74 4.06 -9.35 6.87
N ILE A 75 3.05 -9.71 7.67
CA ILE A 75 3.22 -10.77 8.67
C ILE A 75 2.02 -11.69 8.83
N MET A 76 0.90 -11.47 8.14
CA MET A 76 -0.32 -12.25 8.40
C MET A 76 -0.61 -13.30 7.32
N PRO A 77 -0.97 -14.53 7.76
CA PRO A 77 -0.88 -15.06 9.12
C PRO A 77 0.57 -15.20 9.59
N ALA A 78 0.82 -15.04 10.89
CA ALA A 78 2.17 -15.10 11.48
C ALA A 78 2.90 -16.43 11.21
N THR A 79 2.17 -17.51 10.96
CA THR A 79 2.70 -18.83 10.61
C THR A 79 3.04 -18.98 9.13
N SER A 80 2.55 -18.08 8.27
CA SER A 80 2.81 -18.06 6.83
C SER A 80 2.69 -16.62 6.28
N PRO A 81 3.71 -15.77 6.51
CA PRO A 81 3.64 -14.34 6.18
C PRO A 81 3.36 -14.04 4.69
N ASP A 82 3.79 -14.92 3.78
CA ASP A 82 3.61 -14.72 2.34
C ASP A 82 2.19 -15.10 1.84
N PHE A 83 1.34 -15.67 2.69
CA PHE A 83 0.02 -16.19 2.29
C PHE A 83 -0.97 -15.08 1.94
N CYS A 84 -0.99 -13.97 2.69
CA CYS A 84 -1.94 -12.88 2.49
C CYS A 84 -1.19 -11.60 2.10
N THR A 85 -0.77 -11.52 0.85
CA THR A 85 -0.02 -10.38 0.30
C THR A 85 -0.75 -9.72 -0.88
N GLY A 86 -0.38 -8.50 -1.23
CA GLY A 86 -0.94 -7.73 -2.34
C GLY A 86 -2.46 -7.54 -2.20
N THR A 87 -3.19 -7.86 -3.28
CA THR A 87 -4.65 -7.70 -3.33
C THR A 87 -5.38 -8.54 -2.28
N ASN A 88 -4.82 -9.67 -1.85
CA ASN A 88 -5.41 -10.46 -0.76
C ASN A 88 -5.34 -9.69 0.58
N ALA A 89 -4.23 -9.00 0.83
CA ALA A 89 -4.09 -8.17 2.03
C ALA A 89 -5.04 -6.98 1.98
N GLU A 90 -5.19 -6.36 0.81
CA GLU A 90 -6.14 -5.27 0.56
C GLU A 90 -7.59 -5.70 0.82
N ASP A 91 -8.00 -6.83 0.24
CA ASP A 91 -9.33 -7.42 0.39
C ASP A 91 -9.65 -7.77 1.85
N VAL A 92 -8.72 -8.42 2.55
CA VAL A 92 -8.92 -8.81 3.96
C VAL A 92 -8.96 -7.56 4.84
N ALA A 93 -8.08 -6.59 4.61
CA ALA A 93 -8.09 -5.34 5.35
C ALA A 93 -9.43 -4.61 5.17
N GLU A 94 -9.96 -4.55 3.94
CA GLU A 94 -11.24 -3.90 3.68
C GLU A 94 -12.39 -4.62 4.39
N TYR A 95 -12.47 -5.95 4.24
CA TYR A 95 -13.46 -6.75 4.95
C TYR A 95 -13.41 -6.52 6.46
N CYS A 96 -12.22 -6.54 7.05
CA CYS A 96 -12.06 -6.33 8.48
C CYS A 96 -12.52 -4.92 8.91
N THR A 97 -12.10 -3.88 8.17
CA THR A 97 -12.50 -2.49 8.46
C THR A 97 -14.00 -2.28 8.37
N GLU A 98 -14.66 -2.89 7.39
CA GLU A 98 -16.10 -2.76 7.19
C GLU A 98 -16.92 -3.59 8.18
N GLU A 99 -16.64 -4.88 8.29
CA GLU A 99 -17.41 -5.82 9.10
C GLU A 99 -17.30 -5.49 10.60
N PHE A 100 -16.07 -5.24 11.05
CA PHE A 100 -15.79 -4.99 12.47
C PHE A 100 -15.85 -3.48 12.82
N LYS A 101 -16.20 -2.62 11.84
CA LYS A 101 -16.46 -1.19 12.02
C LYS A 101 -15.31 -0.43 12.68
N PHE A 102 -14.09 -0.64 12.18
CA PHE A 102 -12.90 0.02 12.74
C PHE A 102 -13.02 1.54 12.66
N LYS A 103 -12.54 2.22 13.70
CA LYS A 103 -12.41 3.69 13.72
C LYS A 103 -11.14 4.13 13.01
N ILE A 104 -11.00 3.72 11.76
CA ILE A 104 -9.93 4.19 10.89
C ILE A 104 -10.49 5.35 10.07
N PRO A 105 -9.78 6.49 9.97
CA PRO A 105 -10.17 7.55 9.05
C PRO A 105 -10.33 6.98 7.63
N LYS A 106 -11.54 7.02 7.06
CA LYS A 106 -11.83 6.42 5.74
C LYS A 106 -11.10 7.10 4.57
N ASP A 107 -10.62 8.33 4.77
CA ASP A 107 -10.03 9.16 3.71
C ASP A 107 -8.55 8.90 3.41
N THR A 108 -7.94 7.85 3.99
CA THR A 108 -6.51 7.57 3.77
C THR A 108 -6.20 6.80 2.49
N THR A 109 -7.16 6.63 1.57
CA THR A 109 -6.92 6.02 0.25
C THR A 109 -6.54 7.06 -0.81
N ALA A 110 -6.70 8.36 -0.50
CA ALA A 110 -6.10 9.43 -1.29
C ALA A 110 -4.61 9.52 -0.94
N ALA A 111 -3.76 9.67 -1.96
CA ALA A 111 -2.35 9.98 -1.75
C ALA A 111 -2.25 11.21 -0.84
N VAL A 112 -1.55 11.06 0.29
CA VAL A 112 -1.31 12.18 1.20
C VAL A 112 -0.53 13.25 0.44
N ASP A 113 -1.07 14.47 0.39
CA ASP A 113 -0.30 15.64 -0.04
C ASP A 113 0.78 15.89 1.01
N ALA A 114 2.00 15.44 0.70
CA ALA A 114 3.15 15.52 1.59
C ALA A 114 4.10 16.67 1.23
N THR A 115 3.60 17.70 0.54
CA THR A 115 4.42 18.84 0.09
C THR A 115 4.89 19.73 1.25
N ASP A 116 4.16 19.75 2.37
CA ASP A 116 4.52 20.49 3.58
C ASP A 116 4.83 19.58 4.79
N ALA A 117 5.28 20.18 5.90
CA ALA A 117 5.70 19.44 7.09
C ALA A 117 4.57 18.63 7.74
N GLU A 118 3.33 19.14 7.74
CA GLU A 118 2.18 18.42 8.31
C GLU A 118 1.74 17.29 7.38
N GLY A 119 1.80 17.50 6.06
CA GLY A 119 1.59 16.47 5.05
C GLY A 119 2.58 15.32 5.19
N ARG A 120 3.88 15.60 5.33
CA ARG A 120 4.90 14.55 5.53
C ARG A 120 4.70 13.79 6.85
N LYS A 121 4.30 14.49 7.91
CA LYS A 121 3.94 13.87 9.20
C LYS A 121 2.74 12.97 9.08
N LEU A 122 1.72 13.39 8.34
CA LEU A 122 0.54 12.59 8.08
C LEU A 122 0.89 11.32 7.30
N LEU A 123 1.71 11.45 6.24
CA LEU A 123 2.25 10.32 5.48
C LEU A 123 2.95 9.32 6.40
N PHE A 124 3.87 9.79 7.24
CA PHE A 124 4.58 8.91 8.18
C PHE A 124 3.62 8.20 9.15
N ASN A 125 2.67 8.94 9.73
CA ASN A 125 1.72 8.37 10.68
C ASN A 125 0.81 7.33 10.05
N GLN A 126 0.38 7.54 8.80
CA GLN A 126 -0.52 6.63 8.11
C GLN A 126 0.19 5.38 7.57
N THR A 127 1.43 5.50 7.09
CA THR A 127 2.07 4.41 6.34
C THR A 127 3.21 3.76 7.12
N CYS A 128 4.03 4.54 7.83
CA CYS A 128 5.28 4.07 8.41
C CYS A 128 5.13 3.68 9.90
N SER A 129 4.35 4.47 10.65
CA SER A 129 4.29 4.38 12.11
C SER A 129 3.67 3.08 12.62
N VAL A 130 2.85 2.40 11.79
CA VAL A 130 2.25 1.09 12.14
C VAL A 130 3.32 0.05 12.48
N CYS A 131 4.48 0.12 11.82
CA CYS A 131 5.60 -0.78 12.05
C CYS A 131 6.75 -0.13 12.81
N HIS A 132 7.08 1.12 12.47
CA HIS A 132 8.24 1.83 13.03
C HIS A 132 7.93 2.65 14.29
N GLY A 133 6.67 2.71 14.72
CA GLY A 133 6.22 3.53 15.83
C GLY A 133 6.12 5.02 15.46
N VAL A 134 5.23 5.73 16.14
CA VAL A 134 5.06 7.20 15.95
C VAL A 134 6.29 8.00 16.37
N ASP A 135 7.11 7.44 17.26
CA ASP A 135 8.37 8.02 17.74
C ASP A 135 9.61 7.42 17.07
N GLY A 136 9.43 6.58 16.05
CA GLY A 136 10.51 5.95 15.30
C GLY A 136 11.32 4.91 16.10
N LYS A 137 10.91 4.55 17.33
CA LYS A 137 11.61 3.56 18.15
C LYS A 137 11.36 2.11 17.73
N GLY A 138 10.46 1.87 16.79
CA GLY A 138 10.08 0.54 16.37
C GLY A 138 9.13 -0.16 17.35
N ASP A 139 8.46 -1.18 16.85
CA ASP A 139 7.61 -2.10 17.62
C ASP A 139 7.57 -3.43 16.86
N LEU A 140 6.98 -3.41 15.65
CA LEU A 140 6.96 -4.54 14.73
C LEU A 140 8.16 -4.55 13.78
N ALA A 141 8.64 -3.37 13.39
CA ALA A 141 9.86 -3.21 12.63
C ALA A 141 10.99 -2.66 13.50
N ARG A 142 12.22 -2.78 12.98
CA ARG A 142 13.41 -2.21 13.60
C ARG A 142 13.25 -0.69 13.84
N PRO A 143 13.91 -0.15 14.89
CA PRO A 143 13.96 1.29 15.12
C PRO A 143 14.51 2.06 13.90
N ILE A 144 13.96 3.24 13.65
CA ILE A 144 14.50 4.24 12.72
C ILE A 144 15.54 5.10 13.44
N VAL A 145 15.27 5.45 14.70
CA VAL A 145 16.18 6.23 15.55
C VAL A 145 17.52 5.53 15.74
N ASP A 146 18.58 6.31 15.99
CA ASP A 146 19.94 5.82 16.23
C ASP A 146 20.54 4.96 15.11
N SER A 147 19.90 4.90 13.94
CA SER A 147 20.32 4.09 12.82
C SER A 147 21.67 4.56 12.28
N THR A 148 22.62 3.63 12.20
CA THR A 148 23.93 3.81 11.54
C THR A 148 23.92 3.27 10.10
N LEU A 149 22.74 2.93 9.55
CA LEU A 149 22.61 2.32 8.23
C LEU A 149 22.91 3.30 7.09
N PHE A 150 22.75 4.59 7.35
CA PHE A 150 22.79 5.65 6.34
C PHE A 150 24.01 6.54 6.53
N LYS A 151 24.64 6.92 5.42
CA LYS A 151 25.83 7.79 5.43
C LYS A 151 25.50 9.22 4.99
N ALA A 152 24.38 9.40 4.31
CA ALA A 152 23.84 10.68 3.87
C ALA A 152 22.32 10.61 3.68
N ASP A 153 21.65 11.76 3.65
CA ASP A 153 20.20 11.90 3.42
C ASP A 153 19.69 11.13 2.21
N LYS A 154 20.44 11.19 1.09
CA LYS A 154 20.11 10.46 -0.14
C LYS A 154 20.07 8.94 0.03
N ASP A 155 20.76 8.39 1.03
CA ASP A 155 20.74 6.96 1.30
C ASP A 155 19.42 6.55 1.97
N VAL A 156 18.83 7.45 2.77
CA VAL A 156 17.51 7.28 3.36
C VAL A 156 16.45 7.23 2.27
N VAL A 157 16.48 8.19 1.33
CA VAL A 157 15.55 8.23 0.18
C VAL A 157 15.62 6.93 -0.63
N LYS A 158 16.83 6.52 -1.04
CA LYS A 158 17.03 5.29 -1.82
C LYS A 158 16.57 4.03 -1.10
N PHE A 159 16.80 3.99 0.20
CA PHE A 159 16.36 2.86 1.01
C PHE A 159 14.84 2.78 1.08
N ILE A 160 14.18 3.92 1.27
CA ILE A 160 12.71 3.97 1.30
C ILE A 160 12.16 3.60 -0.08
N ASP A 161 12.60 4.26 -1.15
CA ASP A 161 12.11 4.00 -2.51
C ASP A 161 12.25 2.53 -2.95
N GLY A 162 13.37 1.91 -2.57
CA GLY A 162 13.71 0.55 -2.99
C GLY A 162 13.06 -0.56 -2.16
N LEU A 163 12.86 -0.32 -0.86
CA LEU A 163 12.56 -1.39 0.11
C LEU A 163 11.40 -1.09 1.04
N MET A 164 10.86 0.13 1.06
CA MET A 164 9.77 0.50 1.95
C MET A 164 8.52 0.99 1.18
N PRO A 165 7.31 0.60 1.62
CA PRO A 165 7.03 -0.39 2.66
C PRO A 165 7.61 -1.77 2.31
N PHE A 166 8.05 -2.53 3.31
CA PHE A 166 8.58 -3.87 3.10
C PHE A 166 7.50 -4.76 2.43
N HIS A 167 7.91 -5.67 1.56
CA HIS A 167 7.05 -6.47 0.65
C HIS A 167 6.24 -5.68 -0.40
N ASN A 168 6.05 -4.37 -0.24
CA ASN A 168 5.36 -3.54 -1.23
C ASN A 168 6.00 -2.16 -1.45
N PRO A 169 7.26 -2.09 -1.91
CA PRO A 169 7.96 -0.81 -2.08
C PRO A 169 7.31 0.08 -3.15
N ARG A 170 6.42 -0.46 -3.99
CA ARG A 170 5.66 0.34 -4.96
C ARG A 170 4.66 1.30 -4.33
N LYS A 171 4.23 1.06 -3.08
CA LYS A 171 3.27 1.93 -2.39
C LYS A 171 3.86 3.29 -1.98
N CYS A 172 5.19 3.42 -1.89
CA CYS A 172 5.84 4.70 -1.62
C CYS A 172 7.12 4.86 -2.44
N LYS A 173 6.96 5.36 -3.66
CA LYS A 173 8.07 5.63 -4.60
C LYS A 173 8.16 7.10 -4.96
N ASP A 174 9.29 7.48 -5.54
CA ASP A 174 9.54 8.79 -6.10
C ASP A 174 9.30 9.87 -5.03
N GLU A 175 8.43 10.85 -5.29
CA GLU A 175 8.08 11.94 -4.38
C GLU A 175 7.62 11.45 -3.00
N CYS A 176 6.92 10.30 -2.91
CA CYS A 176 6.54 9.75 -1.60
C CYS A 176 7.77 9.41 -0.76
N SER A 177 8.77 8.77 -1.39
CA SER A 177 9.98 8.35 -0.69
C SER A 177 10.86 9.53 -0.27
N GLU A 178 10.88 10.59 -1.08
CA GLU A 178 11.56 11.85 -0.77
C GLU A 178 10.92 12.54 0.43
N ASN A 179 9.59 12.67 0.41
CA ASN A 179 8.82 13.30 1.48
C ASN A 179 8.90 12.50 2.79
N ALA A 180 8.80 11.17 2.73
CA ALA A 180 8.97 10.31 3.90
C ALA A 180 10.39 10.40 4.47
N ALA A 181 11.42 10.37 3.62
CA ALA A 181 12.81 10.51 4.05
C ALA A 181 13.05 11.86 4.71
N GLN A 182 12.54 12.95 4.13
CA GLN A 182 12.67 14.28 4.70
C GLN A 182 12.10 14.35 6.12
N TYR A 183 10.87 13.85 6.32
CA TYR A 183 10.29 13.79 7.66
C TYR A 183 11.15 12.98 8.64
N ILE A 184 11.65 11.83 8.19
CA ILE A 184 12.47 10.95 9.03
C ILE A 184 13.79 11.64 9.44
N ILE A 185 14.46 12.31 8.51
CA ILE A 185 15.72 13.02 8.75
C ILE A 185 15.51 14.22 9.69
N GLU A 186 14.40 14.93 9.54
CA GLU A 186 14.06 16.11 10.34
C GLU A 186 13.63 15.77 11.77
N ASN A 187 13.00 14.60 11.98
CA ASN A 187 12.31 14.28 13.24
C ASN A 187 12.90 13.10 14.02
N PHE A 188 13.75 12.27 13.40
CA PHE A 188 14.42 11.16 14.08
C PHE A 188 15.94 11.34 14.05
N GLU A 189 16.59 11.15 15.19
CA GLU A 189 18.05 11.26 15.29
C GLU A 189 18.74 10.11 14.53
N LEU A 190 19.04 10.35 13.25
CA LEU A 190 19.83 9.44 12.44
C LEU A 190 21.32 9.70 12.68
N LYS A 191 22.09 8.64 12.92
CA LYS A 191 23.56 8.70 13.03
C LYS A 191 24.19 8.65 11.63
N LEU A 192 23.99 9.73 10.88
CA LEU A 192 24.59 9.88 9.56
C LEU A 192 26.09 10.06 9.70
N SER A 193 26.87 9.20 9.04
CA SER A 193 28.33 9.14 9.21
C SER A 193 29.11 10.38 8.75
N ASN A 194 28.43 11.41 8.23
CA ASN A 194 29.03 12.65 7.72
C ASN A 194 28.43 13.94 8.33
N LYS A 195 27.74 13.84 9.48
CA LYS A 195 27.24 15.01 10.22
C LYS A 195 28.26 15.48 11.26
#